data_AF-A0A2E4EER8-F1
#
_entry.id   AF-A0A2E4EER8-F1
#
_cell.length_a   1.000
_cell.length_b   1.000
_cell.length_c   1.000
_cell.angle_alpha   90.00
_cell.angle_beta   90.00
_cell.angle_gamma   90.00
#
_symmetry.space_group_name_H-M   'P 1'
#
loop_
_entity.id
_entity.type
_entity.pdbx_description
1 polymer ?
#
loop_
_entity_poly.entity_id
_entity_poly.type
_entity_poly.pdbx_seq_one_letter_code
_entity_poly.pdbx_strand_id
1 'polypeptide(L)'
;MYFSETNQKLADGSGFIYVNDNNNFLITNWHNVTGLDPTTHKPLGAHGGTPDMLKLKLLVQTKPFIKWKSFGISLYENKEKQWIEHPVHKEKVDVIALKITTSILDDSLVRPINNNEFENFKLQVSDDVFILGFPYRLKGGGNFPIWKRGSVATEPDLELDGLPKLLVDTASRPGMSGSLVIYRRTGLHGLDNGMPTDETIIGNIQGFVGIYSGRIQGKSSHDAQLGIVWKASVIDEIIKSSE
;
A
#
# COMPACT_ATOMS: atom_id res chain seq x y z
N MET A 1 -10.14 7.37 -7.93
CA MET A 1 -10.67 8.46 -7.08
C MET A 1 -11.59 9.29 -7.94
N TYR A 2 -12.80 9.58 -7.45
CA TYR A 2 -13.90 10.10 -8.26
C TYR A 2 -14.68 11.17 -7.51
N PHE A 3 -15.42 11.98 -8.27
CA PHE A 3 -16.62 12.68 -7.80
C PHE A 3 -17.83 11.79 -8.02
N SER A 4 -18.65 11.60 -6.99
CA SER A 4 -19.79 10.68 -6.98
C SER A 4 -20.93 11.17 -7.86
N GLU A 5 -21.27 12.46 -7.77
CA GLU A 5 -22.38 13.10 -8.49
C GLU A 5 -22.21 13.02 -10.01
N THR A 6 -21.03 13.38 -10.52
CA THR A 6 -20.74 13.42 -11.96
C THR A 6 -20.11 12.13 -12.47
N ASN A 7 -19.74 11.21 -11.56
CA ASN A 7 -18.92 10.06 -11.86
C ASN A 7 -17.57 10.42 -12.54
N GLN A 8 -17.10 11.66 -12.35
CA GLN A 8 -15.87 12.15 -12.94
C GLN A 8 -14.67 11.55 -12.22
N LYS A 9 -13.71 11.03 -13.00
CA LYS A 9 -12.46 10.52 -12.47
C LYS A 9 -11.47 11.66 -12.21
N LEU A 10 -10.88 11.68 -11.01
CA LEU A 10 -9.87 12.67 -10.62
C LEU A 10 -8.46 12.11 -10.74
N ALA A 11 -8.22 10.95 -10.09
CA ALA A 11 -6.89 10.36 -10.01
C ALA A 11 -6.94 8.82 -9.88
N ASP A 12 -5.76 8.22 -10.00
CA ASP A 12 -5.49 6.79 -9.90
C ASP A 12 -4.45 6.51 -8.84
N GLY A 13 -4.63 5.37 -8.17
CA GLY A 13 -3.78 4.89 -7.11
C GLY A 13 -4.02 3.40 -6.94
N SER A 14 -3.23 2.83 -6.05
CA SER A 14 -3.23 1.44 -5.65
C SER A 14 -3.74 1.30 -4.21
N GLY A 15 -4.00 0.07 -3.81
CA GLY A 15 -4.46 -0.27 -2.48
C GLY A 15 -4.52 -1.78 -2.35
N PHE A 16 -4.56 -2.26 -1.11
CA PHE A 16 -4.68 -3.69 -0.81
C PHE A 16 -5.59 -3.88 0.39
N ILE A 17 -6.07 -5.11 0.55
CA ILE A 17 -6.98 -5.47 1.65
C ILE A 17 -6.16 -5.99 2.82
N TYR A 18 -6.51 -5.54 4.02
CA TYR A 18 -5.97 -5.98 5.29
C TYR A 18 -7.14 -6.42 6.17
N VAL A 19 -6.97 -7.47 6.97
CA VAL A 19 -8.00 -7.94 7.89
C VAL A 19 -7.55 -7.76 9.33
N ASN A 20 -8.44 -7.30 10.19
CA ASN A 20 -8.22 -7.37 11.64
C ASN A 20 -9.48 -7.91 12.29
N ASP A 21 -9.33 -8.98 13.06
CA ASP A 21 -10.41 -9.84 13.52
C ASP A 21 -11.35 -10.25 12.37
N ASN A 22 -12.58 -9.73 12.35
CA ASN A 22 -13.60 -9.99 11.35
C ASN A 22 -13.86 -8.79 10.42
N ASN A 23 -13.06 -7.73 10.54
CA ASN A 23 -13.22 -6.50 9.78
C ASN A 23 -12.18 -6.43 8.65
N ASN A 24 -12.65 -6.15 7.45
CA ASN A 24 -11.78 -5.92 6.30
C ASN A 24 -11.58 -4.41 6.10
N PHE A 25 -10.35 -4.04 5.77
CA PHE A 25 -9.94 -2.68 5.54
C PHE A 25 -9.28 -2.57 4.16
N LEU A 26 -9.64 -1.54 3.42
CA LEU A 26 -8.82 -1.05 2.32
C LEU A 26 -7.72 -0.17 2.89
N ILE A 27 -6.47 -0.57 2.65
CA ILE A 27 -5.29 0.23 2.95
C ILE A 27 -4.85 0.95 1.69
N THR A 28 -4.69 2.27 1.79
CA THR A 28 -4.15 3.13 0.74
C THR A 28 -3.53 4.38 1.38
N ASN A 29 -2.98 5.30 0.57
CA ASN A 29 -2.41 6.53 1.10
C ASN A 29 -3.48 7.59 1.40
N TRP A 30 -3.20 8.44 2.37
CA TRP A 30 -4.06 9.55 2.76
C TRP A 30 -4.30 10.51 1.59
N HIS A 31 -3.26 10.83 0.83
CA HIS A 31 -3.41 11.72 -0.32
C HIS A 31 -4.28 11.15 -1.45
N ASN A 32 -4.50 9.83 -1.50
CA ASN A 32 -5.44 9.24 -2.45
C ASN A 32 -6.90 9.57 -2.09
N VAL A 33 -7.21 9.78 -0.81
CA VAL A 33 -8.58 10.08 -0.36
C VAL A 33 -8.84 11.57 -0.16
N THR A 34 -7.79 12.39 -0.06
CA THR A 34 -7.92 13.85 0.10
C THR A 34 -7.53 14.63 -1.17
N GLY A 35 -6.67 14.07 -2.01
CA GLY A 35 -6.09 14.78 -3.16
C GLY A 35 -5.04 15.84 -2.77
N LEU A 36 -4.59 15.85 -1.51
CA LEU A 36 -3.69 16.85 -0.95
C LEU A 36 -2.32 16.24 -0.61
N ASP A 37 -1.28 17.04 -0.70
CA ASP A 37 0.05 16.69 -0.22
C ASP A 37 0.06 16.63 1.32
N PRO A 38 0.56 15.55 1.95
CA PRO A 38 0.48 15.36 3.40
C PRO A 38 1.37 16.32 4.21
N THR A 39 2.34 17.00 3.57
CA THR A 39 3.25 17.93 4.25
C THR A 39 2.84 19.38 4.05
N THR A 40 2.41 19.73 2.84
CA THR A 40 2.11 21.12 2.44
C THR A 40 0.62 21.42 2.39
N HIS A 41 -0.24 20.40 2.44
CA HIS A 41 -1.70 20.46 2.27
C HIS A 41 -2.14 21.11 0.96
N LYS A 42 -1.24 21.22 -0.03
CA LYS A 42 -1.54 21.74 -1.35
C LYS A 42 -2.17 20.66 -2.23
N PRO A 43 -3.09 21.00 -3.14
CA PRO A 43 -3.63 20.04 -4.10
C PRO A 43 -2.52 19.39 -4.94
N LEU A 44 -2.54 18.06 -5.04
CA LEU A 44 -1.62 17.31 -5.91
C LEU A 44 -2.05 17.36 -7.38
N GLY A 45 -3.36 17.49 -7.63
CA GLY A 45 -3.93 17.62 -8.96
C GLY A 45 -4.21 19.08 -9.32
N ALA A 46 -3.91 19.49 -10.55
CA ALA A 46 -4.22 20.83 -11.05
C ALA A 46 -5.72 21.17 -11.04
N HIS A 47 -6.59 20.16 -11.02
CA HIS A 47 -8.04 20.32 -10.94
C HIS A 47 -8.53 20.78 -9.55
N GLY A 48 -7.69 20.70 -8.50
CA GLY A 48 -8.05 21.11 -7.13
C GLY A 48 -9.13 20.30 -6.42
N GLY A 49 -9.88 19.46 -7.16
CA GLY A 49 -10.95 18.63 -6.61
C GLY A 49 -10.50 17.58 -5.59
N THR A 50 -11.24 17.49 -4.48
CA THR A 50 -11.13 16.45 -3.44
C THR A 50 -12.08 15.30 -3.76
N PRO A 51 -11.61 14.04 -3.86
CA PRO A 51 -12.48 12.92 -4.15
C PRO A 51 -13.45 12.65 -3.00
N ASP A 52 -14.67 12.26 -3.34
CA ASP A 52 -15.72 11.83 -2.39
C ASP A 52 -16.01 10.31 -2.48
N MET A 53 -15.45 9.64 -3.49
CA MET A 53 -15.65 8.22 -3.75
C MET A 53 -14.38 7.55 -4.27
N LEU A 54 -14.12 6.34 -3.76
CA LEU A 54 -13.19 5.40 -4.37
C LEU A 54 -13.94 4.40 -5.24
N LYS A 55 -13.34 4.04 -6.38
CA LYS A 55 -13.79 2.89 -7.17
C LYS A 55 -12.71 1.83 -7.18
N LEU A 56 -13.01 0.70 -6.57
CA LEU A 56 -12.14 -0.46 -6.52
C LEU A 56 -12.54 -1.45 -7.60
N LYS A 57 -11.56 -2.01 -8.29
CA LYS A 57 -11.79 -3.08 -9.27
C LYS A 57 -11.31 -4.39 -8.66
N LEU A 58 -12.25 -5.28 -8.34
CA LEU A 58 -11.95 -6.58 -7.71
C LEU A 58 -12.32 -7.73 -8.66
N LEU A 59 -11.58 -8.82 -8.54
CA LEU A 59 -11.89 -10.07 -9.22
C LEU A 59 -13.01 -10.75 -8.46
N VAL A 60 -14.06 -11.18 -9.16
CA VAL A 60 -15.27 -11.76 -8.56
C VAL A 60 -15.57 -13.09 -9.22
N GLN A 61 -15.88 -14.10 -8.40
CA GLN A 61 -16.31 -15.42 -8.85
C GLN A 61 -17.82 -15.39 -9.13
N THR A 62 -18.22 -15.46 -10.40
CA THR A 62 -19.62 -15.63 -10.79
C THR A 62 -19.75 -16.90 -11.61
N LYS A 63 -20.11 -18.02 -10.96
CA LYS A 63 -20.17 -19.35 -11.60
C LYS A 63 -20.89 -19.29 -12.97
N PRO A 64 -20.30 -19.79 -14.08
CA PRO A 64 -19.04 -20.56 -14.18
C PRO A 64 -17.77 -19.71 -14.46
N PHE A 65 -17.85 -18.38 -14.42
CA PHE A 65 -16.78 -17.48 -14.87
C PHE A 65 -16.18 -16.65 -13.74
N ILE A 66 -14.99 -16.13 -13.99
CA ILE A 66 -14.38 -15.07 -13.20
C ILE A 66 -14.47 -13.79 -14.01
N LYS A 67 -14.90 -12.69 -13.37
CA LYS A 67 -14.93 -11.37 -14.01
C LYS A 67 -14.47 -10.29 -13.06
N TRP A 68 -14.04 -9.17 -13.63
CA TRP A 68 -13.74 -7.99 -12.84
C TRP A 68 -14.98 -7.14 -12.63
N LYS A 69 -15.27 -6.78 -11.38
CA LYS A 69 -16.36 -5.89 -11.00
C LYS A 69 -15.80 -4.63 -10.36
N SER A 70 -16.47 -3.50 -10.60
CA SER A 70 -16.13 -2.24 -9.94
C SER A 70 -17.08 -2.00 -8.77
N PHE A 71 -16.53 -1.61 -7.63
CA PHE A 71 -17.24 -1.30 -6.40
C PHE A 71 -16.95 0.14 -6.02
N GLY A 72 -18.00 0.93 -5.77
CA GLY A 72 -17.90 2.29 -5.25
C GLY A 72 -17.89 2.26 -3.73
N ILE A 73 -17.00 3.04 -3.10
CA ILE A 73 -16.95 3.22 -1.66
C ILE A 73 -16.99 4.72 -1.39
N SER A 74 -17.99 5.16 -0.63
CA SER A 74 -18.08 6.56 -0.21
C SER A 74 -16.95 6.88 0.76
N LEU A 75 -16.30 8.02 0.56
CA LEU A 75 -15.26 8.51 1.47
C LEU A 75 -15.86 9.32 2.63
N TYR A 76 -17.07 9.82 2.45
CA TYR A 76 -17.78 10.63 3.44
C TYR A 76 -19.21 10.14 3.64
N GLU A 77 -19.69 10.18 4.87
CA GLU A 77 -21.10 10.02 5.23
C GLU A 77 -21.50 11.18 6.11
N ASN A 78 -22.57 11.90 5.76
CA ASN A 78 -23.00 13.10 6.50
C ASN A 78 -21.89 14.15 6.71
N LYS A 79 -20.97 14.29 5.75
CA LYS A 79 -19.75 15.13 5.78
C LYS A 79 -18.65 14.65 6.72
N GLU A 80 -18.82 13.52 7.40
CA GLU A 80 -17.78 12.89 8.22
C GLU A 80 -16.95 11.93 7.39
N LYS A 81 -15.62 11.99 7.54
CA LYS A 81 -14.70 11.08 6.88
C LYS A 81 -14.88 9.65 7.38
N GLN A 82 -14.79 8.68 6.48
CA GLN A 82 -15.03 7.26 6.80
C GLN A 82 -13.74 6.44 7.03
N TRP A 83 -12.56 7.07 6.90
CA TRP A 83 -11.28 6.41 7.09
C TRP A 83 -10.62 6.79 8.42
N ILE A 84 -9.73 5.92 8.87
CA ILE A 84 -8.92 6.08 10.07
C ILE A 84 -7.52 6.52 9.65
N GLU A 85 -6.97 7.49 10.39
CA GLU A 85 -5.62 8.03 10.20
C GLU A 85 -4.73 7.62 11.38
N HIS A 86 -3.42 7.76 11.23
CA HIS A 86 -2.47 7.40 12.27
C HIS A 86 -2.78 8.13 13.60
N PRO A 87 -2.82 7.42 14.76
CA PRO A 87 -3.27 8.01 16.02
C PRO A 87 -2.43 9.21 16.46
N VAL A 88 -1.11 9.09 16.37
CA VAL A 88 -0.13 10.12 16.76
C VAL A 88 0.18 11.10 15.62
N HIS A 89 0.66 10.59 14.49
CA HIS A 89 1.20 11.42 13.41
C HIS A 89 0.16 11.92 12.39
N LYS A 90 -1.09 11.45 12.45
CA LYS A 90 -2.18 11.84 11.55
C LYS A 90 -1.75 11.76 10.07
N GLU A 91 -2.00 12.79 9.28
CA GLU A 91 -1.70 12.85 7.85
C GLU A 91 -0.21 12.83 7.52
N LYS A 92 0.68 13.14 8.50
CA LYS A 92 2.13 13.05 8.28
C LYS A 92 2.57 11.63 7.99
N VAL A 93 1.83 10.65 8.52
CA VAL A 93 1.88 9.27 8.04
C VAL A 93 0.82 9.15 6.97
N ASP A 94 1.26 9.16 5.72
CA ASP A 94 0.39 9.18 4.55
C ASP A 94 -0.23 7.79 4.28
N VAL A 95 -0.94 7.25 5.27
CA VAL A 95 -1.59 5.94 5.24
C VAL A 95 -2.94 6.07 5.93
N ILE A 96 -3.96 5.46 5.32
CA ILE A 96 -5.29 5.36 5.91
C ILE A 96 -5.78 3.92 5.89
N ALA A 97 -6.67 3.61 6.82
CA ALA A 97 -7.47 2.39 6.79
C ALA A 97 -8.94 2.78 6.60
N LEU A 98 -9.55 2.30 5.51
CA LEU A 98 -10.97 2.49 5.23
C LEU A 98 -11.68 1.16 5.42
N LYS A 99 -12.57 1.06 6.41
CA LYS A 99 -13.35 -0.16 6.63
C LYS A 99 -14.25 -0.44 5.42
N ILE A 100 -14.24 -1.68 4.94
CA ILE A 100 -15.06 -2.10 3.80
C ILE A 100 -16.13 -3.10 4.24
N THR A 101 -17.32 -2.99 3.67
CA THR A 101 -18.43 -3.89 3.98
C THR A 101 -18.17 -5.29 3.43
N THR A 102 -18.61 -6.31 4.16
CA THR A 102 -18.53 -7.72 3.72
C THR A 102 -19.19 -7.95 2.36
N SER A 103 -20.27 -7.22 2.05
CA SER A 103 -20.94 -7.28 0.75
C SER A 103 -20.07 -6.96 -0.46
N ILE A 104 -19.00 -6.17 -0.30
CA ILE A 104 -18.01 -5.93 -1.37
C ILE A 104 -17.14 -7.18 -1.59
N LEU A 105 -16.96 -7.99 -0.55
CA LEU A 105 -16.05 -9.12 -0.50
C LEU A 105 -16.70 -10.49 -0.70
N ASP A 106 -18.00 -10.64 -0.47
CA ASP A 106 -18.69 -11.96 -0.47
C ASP A 106 -18.37 -12.83 -1.69
N ASP A 107 -18.39 -12.25 -2.89
CA ASP A 107 -18.06 -12.95 -4.14
C ASP A 107 -16.64 -12.62 -4.65
N SER A 108 -15.89 -11.76 -3.95
CA SER A 108 -14.60 -11.27 -4.41
C SER A 108 -13.47 -12.25 -4.09
N LEU A 109 -12.68 -12.59 -5.10
CA LEU A 109 -11.45 -13.37 -4.99
C LEU A 109 -10.30 -12.48 -4.51
N VAL A 110 -10.40 -12.01 -3.27
CA VAL A 110 -9.41 -11.16 -2.62
C VAL A 110 -8.77 -11.94 -1.48
N ARG A 111 -7.43 -11.94 -1.44
CA ARG A 111 -6.69 -12.42 -0.27
C ARG A 111 -6.13 -11.22 0.50
N PRO A 112 -6.62 -10.96 1.74
CA PRO A 112 -6.01 -9.96 2.61
C PRO A 112 -4.51 -10.24 2.78
N ILE A 113 -3.69 -9.18 2.83
CA ILE A 113 -2.24 -9.35 2.79
C ILE A 113 -1.71 -10.13 3.99
N ASN A 114 -2.22 -9.86 5.18
CA ASN A 114 -1.81 -10.50 6.43
C ASN A 114 -2.38 -11.92 6.62
N ASN A 115 -3.17 -12.43 5.67
CA ASN A 115 -3.51 -13.86 5.56
C ASN A 115 -2.54 -14.64 4.67
N ASN A 116 -1.49 -14.00 4.14
CA ASN A 116 -0.41 -14.69 3.45
C ASN A 116 0.63 -15.18 4.46
N GLU A 117 1.24 -16.32 4.18
CA GLU A 117 2.37 -16.83 4.94
C GLU A 117 3.63 -16.03 4.55
N PHE A 118 4.21 -15.37 5.55
CA PHE A 118 5.45 -14.64 5.46
C PHE A 118 6.43 -15.20 6.48
N GLU A 119 7.68 -15.35 6.09
CA GLU A 119 8.72 -15.78 7.01
C GLU A 119 9.13 -14.62 7.91
N ASN A 120 9.38 -14.93 9.19
CA ASN A 120 9.75 -13.93 10.20
C ASN A 120 11.25 -13.63 10.14
N PHE A 121 11.72 -13.06 9.02
CA PHE A 121 13.07 -12.52 8.90
C PHE A 121 13.06 -11.00 8.85
N LYS A 122 14.08 -10.41 9.45
CA LYS A 122 14.30 -8.97 9.37
C LYS A 122 14.61 -8.54 7.94
N LEU A 123 13.96 -7.45 7.54
CA LEU A 123 14.34 -6.70 6.34
C LEU A 123 15.76 -6.13 6.53
N GLN A 124 16.57 -6.20 5.47
CA GLN A 124 17.94 -5.73 5.45
C GLN A 124 18.14 -4.68 4.36
N VAL A 125 19.15 -3.82 4.55
CA VAL A 125 19.64 -2.95 3.47
C VAL A 125 20.02 -3.81 2.27
N SER A 126 19.77 -3.30 1.06
CA SER A 126 19.99 -4.01 -0.20
C SER A 126 19.04 -5.18 -0.48
N ASP A 127 18.09 -5.51 0.40
CA ASP A 127 17.06 -6.48 0.07
C ASP A 127 16.27 -6.05 -1.16
N ASP A 128 15.98 -7.02 -2.03
CA ASP A 128 15.05 -6.83 -3.13
C ASP A 128 13.63 -6.66 -2.59
N VAL A 129 13.00 -5.55 -2.97
CA VAL A 129 11.59 -5.27 -2.71
C VAL A 129 10.79 -5.25 -4.01
N PHE A 130 9.53 -5.66 -3.90
CA PHE A 130 8.56 -5.67 -4.98
C PHE A 130 7.38 -4.81 -4.57
N ILE A 131 7.13 -3.78 -5.37
CA ILE A 131 6.05 -2.83 -5.18
C ILE A 131 4.95 -3.20 -6.18
N LEU A 132 3.83 -3.69 -5.66
CA LEU A 132 2.72 -4.23 -6.46
C LEU A 132 1.68 -3.13 -6.68
N GLY A 133 1.61 -2.60 -7.90
CA GLY A 133 0.77 -1.44 -8.21
C GLY A 133 0.32 -1.34 -9.65
N PHE A 134 -0.29 -0.20 -9.98
CA PHE A 134 -0.85 0.09 -11.30
C PHE A 134 -0.22 1.36 -11.91
N PRO A 135 1.09 1.33 -12.26
CA PRO A 135 1.80 2.50 -12.78
C PRO A 135 1.16 2.96 -14.09
N TYR A 136 0.88 4.26 -14.23
CA TYR A 136 0.21 4.84 -15.40
C TYR A 136 -1.11 4.14 -15.79
N ARG A 137 -1.81 3.51 -14.83
CA ARG A 137 -3.00 2.67 -15.08
C ARG A 137 -2.70 1.43 -15.92
N LEU A 138 -1.44 1.14 -16.18
CA LEU A 138 -1.02 -0.10 -16.80
C LEU A 138 -1.39 -1.23 -15.85
N LYS A 139 -1.97 -2.26 -16.43
CA LYS A 139 -2.34 -3.45 -15.71
C LYS A 139 -1.53 -4.59 -16.29
N GLY A 140 -1.05 -5.48 -15.43
CA GLY A 140 -0.53 -6.75 -15.87
C GLY A 140 -1.59 -7.57 -16.60
N GLY A 141 -1.17 -8.75 -17.08
CA GLY A 141 -2.09 -9.72 -17.67
C GLY A 141 -3.31 -9.91 -16.78
N GLY A 142 -4.51 -9.82 -17.36
CA GLY A 142 -5.76 -10.06 -16.61
C GLY A 142 -6.17 -8.97 -15.61
N ASN A 143 -5.69 -7.73 -15.69
CA ASN A 143 -5.90 -6.64 -14.70
C ASN A 143 -5.17 -6.79 -13.34
N PHE A 144 -4.19 -7.69 -13.23
CA PHE A 144 -3.36 -7.81 -12.03
C PHE A 144 -2.35 -6.66 -11.89
N PRO A 145 -1.83 -6.38 -10.68
CA PRO A 145 -0.81 -5.36 -10.49
C PRO A 145 0.48 -5.71 -11.23
N ILE A 146 1.23 -4.68 -11.61
CA ILE A 146 2.60 -4.80 -12.09
C ILE A 146 3.52 -4.91 -10.87
N TRP A 147 4.41 -5.88 -10.92
CA TRP A 147 5.44 -6.11 -9.91
C TRP A 147 6.66 -5.29 -10.27
N LYS A 148 6.87 -4.21 -9.55
CA LYS A 148 8.02 -3.35 -9.77
C LYS A 148 9.11 -3.63 -8.74
N ARG A 149 10.28 -4.05 -9.22
CA ARG A 149 11.46 -4.27 -8.37
C ARG A 149 12.09 -2.95 -7.94
N GLY A 150 12.62 -2.94 -6.72
CA GLY A 150 13.53 -1.96 -6.16
C GLY A 150 14.39 -2.63 -5.08
N SER A 151 15.17 -1.85 -4.35
CA SER A 151 15.93 -2.35 -3.20
C SER A 151 15.77 -1.45 -1.99
N VAL A 152 15.92 -2.01 -0.79
CA VAL A 152 15.98 -1.22 0.45
C VAL A 152 17.20 -0.31 0.43
N ALA A 153 16.99 0.99 0.60
CA ALA A 153 18.03 2.02 0.47
C ALA A 153 18.44 2.67 1.80
N THR A 154 17.77 2.35 2.91
CA THR A 154 18.05 2.87 4.26
C THR A 154 17.93 1.77 5.30
N GLU A 155 18.57 1.95 6.46
CA GLU A 155 18.48 1.02 7.60
C GLU A 155 17.01 0.76 8.04
N PRO A 156 16.47 -0.46 7.84
CA PRO A 156 15.06 -0.76 8.13
C PRO A 156 14.67 -0.67 9.61
N ASP A 157 15.62 -0.95 10.49
CA ASP A 157 15.41 -0.97 11.95
C ASP A 157 15.34 0.45 12.53
N LEU A 158 15.74 1.48 11.78
CA LEU A 158 15.72 2.87 12.23
C LEU A 158 14.51 3.62 11.66
N GLU A 159 13.99 4.59 12.42
CA GLU A 159 12.99 5.53 11.94
C GLU A 159 13.66 6.68 11.18
N LEU A 160 13.08 7.04 10.04
CA LEU A 160 13.57 8.16 9.25
C LEU A 160 12.74 9.41 9.57
N ASP A 161 13.42 10.49 9.97
CA ASP A 161 12.80 11.76 10.40
C ASP A 161 11.83 11.62 11.60
N GLY A 162 12.06 10.63 12.47
CA GLY A 162 11.16 10.32 13.60
C GLY A 162 9.80 9.78 13.14
N LEU A 163 9.76 9.15 11.96
CA LEU A 163 8.55 8.56 11.39
C LEU A 163 8.81 7.10 11.00
N PRO A 164 7.79 6.22 11.08
CA PRO A 164 7.89 4.80 10.76
C PRO A 164 7.91 4.55 9.24
N LYS A 165 8.92 5.10 8.57
CA LYS A 165 9.15 4.98 7.13
C LYS A 165 10.59 4.57 6.83
N LEU A 166 10.80 4.02 5.65
CA LEU A 166 12.10 3.73 5.06
C LEU A 166 12.12 4.13 3.59
N LEU A 167 13.32 4.22 3.01
CA LEU A 167 13.48 4.50 1.58
C LEU A 167 13.84 3.25 0.81
N VAL A 168 13.32 3.19 -0.42
CA VAL A 168 13.65 2.16 -1.40
C VAL A 168 14.17 2.82 -2.67
N ASP A 169 15.22 2.27 -3.26
CA ASP A 169 15.70 2.71 -4.57
C ASP A 169 14.80 2.08 -5.64
N THR A 170 13.99 2.90 -6.29
CA THR A 170 13.08 2.42 -7.33
C THR A 170 12.61 3.53 -8.25
N ALA A 171 12.56 3.23 -9.55
CA ALA A 171 12.08 4.18 -10.54
C ALA A 171 10.55 4.32 -10.56
N SER A 172 9.93 4.89 -9.53
CA SER A 172 8.47 4.94 -9.39
C SER A 172 7.78 5.86 -10.41
N ARG A 173 6.47 5.64 -10.60
CA ARG A 173 5.60 6.31 -11.58
C ARG A 173 4.23 6.62 -10.96
N PRO A 174 3.49 7.62 -11.47
CA PRO A 174 2.13 7.92 -11.02
C PRO A 174 1.23 6.66 -11.04
N GLY A 175 0.36 6.51 -10.04
CA GLY A 175 -0.52 5.34 -9.86
C GLY A 175 0.04 4.25 -8.94
N MET A 176 1.30 4.35 -8.52
CA MET A 176 1.93 3.42 -7.55
C MET A 176 1.63 3.76 -6.09
N SER A 177 1.19 4.98 -5.79
CA SER A 177 0.76 5.37 -4.46
C SER A 177 -0.32 4.40 -3.95
N GLY A 178 -0.09 3.81 -2.80
CA GLY A 178 -0.98 2.87 -2.11
C GLY A 178 -0.63 1.41 -2.39
N SER A 179 0.47 1.17 -3.11
CA SER A 179 0.93 -0.17 -3.42
C SER A 179 1.43 -0.92 -2.21
N LEU A 180 1.09 -2.21 -2.18
CA LEU A 180 1.72 -3.21 -1.33
C LEU A 180 3.21 -3.32 -1.64
N VAL A 181 4.05 -3.37 -0.60
CA VAL A 181 5.48 -3.67 -0.70
C VAL A 181 5.79 -4.96 0.05
N ILE A 182 6.40 -5.90 -0.66
CA ILE A 182 6.97 -7.12 -0.07
C ILE A 182 8.46 -7.19 -0.38
N TYR A 183 9.25 -7.85 0.45
CA TYR A 183 10.61 -8.24 0.09
C TYR A 183 10.64 -9.71 -0.34
N ARG A 184 11.63 -10.07 -1.15
CA ARG A 184 11.96 -11.48 -1.42
C ARG A 184 13.47 -11.66 -1.39
N ARG A 185 13.95 -12.67 -0.70
CA ARG A 185 15.38 -12.99 -0.60
C ARG A 185 15.60 -14.46 -0.90
N THR A 186 16.52 -14.78 -1.80
CA THR A 186 16.93 -16.16 -2.10
C THR A 186 18.29 -16.44 -1.48
N GLY A 187 18.45 -17.57 -0.81
CA GLY A 187 19.72 -17.95 -0.20
C GLY A 187 19.57 -18.89 0.99
N LEU A 188 20.54 -18.82 1.89
CA LEU A 188 20.53 -19.46 3.19
C LEU A 188 20.13 -18.42 4.24
N HIS A 189 19.08 -18.69 4.99
CA HIS A 189 18.53 -17.77 6.00
C HIS A 189 18.50 -18.46 7.36
N GLY A 190 18.64 -17.69 8.45
CA GLY A 190 18.52 -18.23 9.81
C GLY A 190 19.78 -18.92 10.34
N LEU A 191 20.95 -18.62 9.77
CA LEU A 191 22.22 -19.11 10.29
C LEU A 191 22.53 -18.45 11.64
N ASP A 192 23.01 -19.25 12.59
CA ASP A 192 23.56 -18.76 13.85
C ASP A 192 25.10 -18.82 13.77
N ASN A 193 25.76 -17.67 13.92
CA ASN A 193 27.21 -17.52 13.77
C ASN A 193 27.77 -18.17 12.47
N GLY A 194 27.01 -18.11 11.39
CA GLY A 194 27.37 -18.69 10.08
C GLY A 194 27.15 -20.20 9.97
N MET A 195 26.64 -20.86 11.01
CA MET A 195 26.32 -22.29 11.01
C MET A 195 24.81 -22.51 10.84
N PRO A 196 24.40 -23.55 10.08
CA PRO A 196 23.01 -23.95 10.01
C PRO A 196 22.45 -24.38 11.37
N THR A 197 21.19 -24.04 11.59
CA THR A 197 20.35 -24.41 12.74
C THR A 197 19.11 -25.15 12.25
N ASP A 198 18.29 -25.66 13.17
CA ASP A 198 16.99 -26.27 12.83
C ASP A 198 16.00 -25.28 12.19
N GLU A 199 16.23 -23.98 12.37
CA GLU A 199 15.43 -22.89 11.78
C GLU A 199 15.99 -22.42 10.42
N THR A 200 17.09 -23.02 9.95
CA THR A 200 17.73 -22.60 8.70
C THR A 200 16.86 -22.94 7.48
N ILE A 201 16.58 -21.93 6.67
CA ILE A 201 15.82 -22.07 5.43
C ILE A 201 16.78 -21.97 4.25
N ILE A 202 16.78 -23.02 3.41
CA ILE A 202 17.44 -23.02 2.11
C ILE A 202 16.39 -22.73 1.04
N GLY A 203 16.44 -21.55 0.44
CA GLY A 203 15.53 -21.19 -0.64
C GLY A 203 15.09 -19.73 -0.60
N ASN A 204 13.81 -19.51 -0.88
CA ASN A 204 13.22 -18.18 -0.95
C ASN A 204 12.46 -17.88 0.34
N ILE A 205 12.72 -16.71 0.91
CA ILE A 205 11.89 -16.10 1.95
C ILE A 205 11.25 -14.83 1.40
N GLN A 206 10.15 -14.43 2.00
CA GLN A 206 9.42 -13.21 1.70
C GLN A 206 8.77 -12.63 2.96
N GLY A 207 8.60 -11.32 2.97
CA GLY A 207 7.89 -10.66 4.05
C GLY A 207 7.19 -9.39 3.61
N PHE A 208 6.16 -9.03 4.36
CA PHE A 208 5.41 -7.81 4.16
C PHE A 208 6.18 -6.62 4.74
N VAL A 209 6.54 -5.67 3.89
CA VAL A 209 7.31 -4.48 4.29
C VAL A 209 6.39 -3.34 4.70
N GLY A 210 5.29 -3.15 3.95
CA GLY A 210 4.31 -2.10 4.21
C GLY A 210 3.75 -1.49 2.93
N ILE A 211 3.55 -0.18 2.94
CA ILE A 211 2.83 0.54 1.88
C ILE A 211 3.69 1.62 1.24
N TYR A 212 3.77 1.60 -0.08
CA TYR A 212 4.45 2.60 -0.89
C TYR A 212 3.60 3.87 -1.01
N SER A 213 4.17 5.04 -0.71
CA SER A 213 3.47 6.33 -0.77
C SER A 213 3.83 7.17 -1.99
N GLY A 214 5.13 7.36 -2.23
CA GLY A 214 5.57 8.32 -3.23
C GLY A 214 7.08 8.36 -3.33
N ARG A 215 7.61 9.44 -3.91
CA ARG A 215 9.05 9.68 -3.97
C ARG A 215 9.39 10.91 -3.19
N ILE A 216 10.61 10.96 -2.67
CA ILE A 216 11.20 12.23 -2.23
C ILE A 216 11.23 13.15 -3.45
N GLN A 217 10.60 14.33 -3.34
CA GLN A 217 10.67 15.32 -4.40
C GLN A 217 12.07 15.93 -4.40
N GLY A 218 12.85 15.58 -5.42
CA GLY A 218 14.05 16.31 -5.75
C GLY A 218 13.73 17.69 -6.36
N LYS A 219 14.73 18.58 -6.39
CA LYS A 219 14.68 19.86 -7.10
C LYS A 219 14.68 19.67 -8.62
N SER A 220 15.06 18.50 -9.14
CA SER A 220 15.08 18.19 -10.58
C SER A 220 14.50 16.80 -10.92
N SER A 221 14.09 16.61 -12.18
CA SER A 221 13.63 15.31 -12.73
C SER A 221 14.73 14.25 -12.82
N HIS A 222 15.99 14.61 -12.55
CA HIS A 222 17.16 13.73 -12.55
C HIS A 222 17.64 13.38 -11.14
N ASP A 223 16.98 13.88 -10.10
CA ASP A 223 17.35 13.59 -8.71
C ASP A 223 17.06 12.13 -8.35
N ALA A 224 17.73 11.66 -7.30
CA ALA A 224 17.65 10.28 -6.82
C ALA A 224 16.19 9.81 -6.70
N GLN A 225 15.85 8.70 -7.36
CA GLN A 225 14.49 8.15 -7.38
C GLN A 225 14.24 7.30 -6.12
N LEU A 226 14.33 7.93 -4.96
CA LEU A 226 14.06 7.28 -3.68
C LEU A 226 12.56 7.28 -3.41
N GLY A 227 12.00 6.08 -3.31
CA GLY A 227 10.63 5.81 -2.93
C GLY A 227 10.46 5.78 -1.41
N ILE A 228 9.33 6.27 -0.92
CA ILE A 228 8.96 6.24 0.49
C ILE A 228 8.04 5.04 0.71
N VAL A 229 8.41 4.20 1.68
CA VAL A 229 7.59 3.09 2.16
C VAL A 229 7.31 3.28 3.65
N TRP A 230 6.03 3.32 4.01
CA TRP A 230 5.60 3.27 5.40
C TRP A 230 5.63 1.83 5.89
N LYS A 231 6.22 1.60 7.06
CA LYS A 231 6.39 0.26 7.64
C LYS A 231 5.04 -0.38 7.93
N ALA A 232 4.96 -1.71 7.83
CA ALA A 232 3.73 -2.47 8.07
C ALA A 232 3.08 -2.17 9.44
N SER A 233 3.89 -1.88 10.47
CA SER A 233 3.40 -1.55 11.83
C SER A 233 2.42 -0.38 11.85
N VAL A 234 2.58 0.59 10.94
CA VAL A 234 1.68 1.74 10.79
C VAL A 234 0.23 1.30 10.59
N ILE A 235 0.00 0.21 9.85
CA ILE A 235 -1.34 -0.28 9.54
C ILE A 235 -2.01 -0.81 10.81
N ASP A 236 -1.26 -1.57 11.62
CA ASP A 236 -1.74 -2.08 12.89
C ASP A 236 -2.01 -0.93 13.88
N GLU A 237 -1.12 0.06 13.95
CA GLU A 237 -1.29 1.26 14.79
C GLU A 237 -2.55 2.06 14.41
N ILE A 238 -2.82 2.23 13.11
CA ILE A 238 -4.02 2.89 12.61
C ILE A 238 -5.26 2.10 13.02
N ILE A 239 -5.32 0.80 12.73
CA ILE A 239 -6.51 -0.01 12.95
C ILE A 239 -6.84 -0.12 14.43
N LYS A 240 -5.84 -0.39 15.29
CA LYS A 240 -6.02 -0.48 16.76
C LYS A 240 -6.50 0.81 17.39
N SER A 241 -6.23 1.97 16.79
CA SER A 241 -6.72 3.25 17.30
C SER A 241 -8.22 3.49 17.11
N SER A 242 -8.88 2.64 16.32
CA SER A 242 -10.33 2.70 16.06
C SER A 242 -11.16 1.73 16.91
N GLU A 243 -10.49 0.90 17.72
CA GLU A 243 -11.08 -0.03 18.69
C GLU A 243 -11.29 0.67 20.04
#